data_AF-A0A1H4EKT5-F1
#
_entry.id   AF-A0A1H4EKT5-F1
#
_cell.length_a   1.000
_cell.length_b   1.000
_cell.length_c   1.000
_cell.angle_alpha   90.00
_cell.angle_beta   90.00
_cell.angle_gamma   90.00
#
_symmetry.space_group_name_H-M   'P 1'
#
loop_
_entity.id
_entity.type
_entity.pdbx_description
1 polymer ?
#
loop_
_entity_poly.entity_id
_entity_poly.type
_entity_poly.pdbx_seq_one_letter_code
_entity_poly.pdbx_strand_id
1 'polypeptide(L)'
;MGDLDYVRTAVALACLYGPEDIKLFINDYNLEYDWDASGNKKLENLIKWIERWEADDVTKIDGIGTQMHISCYADPDQQNKRKELIKKSFELMAATGKQVRISELDIT
;
A
#
# COMPACT_ATOMS: atom_id res chain seq x y z
N MET A 1 -3.83 18.15 4.02
CA MET A 1 -3.29 16.97 4.74
C MET A 1 -4.39 16.45 5.63
N GLY A 2 -4.70 15.15 5.53
CA GLY A 2 -5.75 14.51 6.32
C GLY A 2 -5.41 14.50 7.81
N ASP A 3 -6.45 14.54 8.63
CA ASP A 3 -6.33 14.49 10.09
C ASP A 3 -5.70 13.17 10.52
N LEU A 4 -4.59 13.22 11.28
CA LEU A 4 -3.94 12.04 11.84
C LEU A 4 -4.92 11.24 12.70
N ASP A 5 -5.79 11.96 13.39
CA ASP A 5 -6.71 11.38 14.34
C ASP A 5 -7.80 10.57 13.63
N TYR A 6 -8.14 10.90 12.38
CA TYR A 6 -9.16 10.16 11.64
C TYR A 6 -8.73 8.71 11.37
N VAL A 7 -7.53 8.50 10.85
CA VAL A 7 -7.03 7.14 10.55
C VAL A 7 -6.81 6.35 11.82
N ARG A 8 -6.22 6.97 12.85
CA ARG A 8 -6.04 6.33 14.16
C ARG A 8 -7.36 5.96 14.80
N THR A 9 -8.36 6.83 14.72
CA THR A 9 -9.72 6.56 15.21
C THR A 9 -10.33 5.37 14.47
N ALA A 10 -10.19 5.29 13.14
CA ALA A 10 -10.70 4.16 12.38
C ALA A 10 -10.04 2.84 12.80
N VAL A 11 -8.72 2.81 12.98
CA VAL A 11 -7.98 1.62 13.48
C VAL A 11 -8.46 1.27 14.89
N ALA A 12 -8.51 2.24 15.80
CA ALA A 12 -8.92 2.00 17.19
C ALA A 12 -10.34 1.43 17.29
N LEU A 13 -11.29 1.97 16.52
CA LEU A 13 -12.66 1.48 16.48
C LEU A 13 -12.75 0.08 15.87
N ALA A 14 -11.96 -0.21 14.82
CA ALA A 14 -11.91 -1.53 14.22
C ALA A 14 -11.36 -2.58 15.20
N CYS A 15 -10.34 -2.25 15.99
CA CYS A 15 -9.83 -3.13 17.06
C CYS A 15 -10.82 -3.29 18.22
N LEU A 16 -11.56 -2.23 18.59
CA LEU A 16 -12.48 -2.27 19.72
C LEU A 16 -13.74 -3.10 19.45
N TYR A 17 -14.27 -3.04 18.23
CA TYR A 17 -15.54 -3.67 17.86
C TYR A 17 -15.40 -4.84 16.88
N GLY A 18 -14.22 -5.04 16.31
CA GLY A 18 -13.90 -6.17 15.45
C GLY A 18 -13.62 -7.46 16.23
N PRO A 19 -13.42 -8.57 15.50
CA PRO A 19 -12.96 -9.82 16.11
C PRO A 19 -11.54 -9.70 16.67
N GLU A 20 -11.21 -10.54 17.64
CA GLU A 20 -9.91 -10.51 18.37
C GLU A 20 -8.70 -10.71 17.43
N ASP A 21 -8.87 -11.43 16.33
CA ASP A 21 -7.82 -11.75 15.36
C ASP A 21 -7.86 -10.86 14.10
N ILE A 22 -8.60 -9.74 14.13
CA ILE A 22 -8.72 -8.84 12.98
C ILE A 22 -7.34 -8.39 12.46
N LYS A 23 -7.21 -8.36 11.13
CA LYS A 23 -6.03 -7.82 10.43
C LYS A 23 -6.38 -6.57 9.68
N LEU A 24 -5.68 -5.49 9.98
CA LEU A 24 -5.95 -4.17 9.41
C LEU A 24 -4.96 -3.86 8.28
N PHE A 25 -5.50 -3.57 7.11
CA PHE A 25 -4.74 -3.22 5.92
C PHE A 25 -5.08 -1.80 5.46
N ILE A 26 -4.08 -1.04 5.04
CA ILE A 26 -4.32 0.17 4.24
C ILE A 26 -4.34 -0.22 2.77
N ASN A 27 -5.45 0.03 2.08
CA ASN A 27 -5.69 -0.39 0.69
C ASN A 27 -5.66 0.81 -0.26
N ASP A 28 -4.90 0.75 -1.36
CA ASP A 28 -4.82 1.83 -2.35
C ASP A 28 -4.41 1.34 -3.76
N TYR A 29 -4.67 2.13 -4.80
CA TYR A 29 -4.25 1.92 -6.20
C TYR A 29 -2.97 2.67 -6.54
N ASN A 30 -2.40 2.43 -7.73
CA ASN A 30 -1.20 3.09 -8.24
C ASN A 30 0.04 2.92 -7.34
N LEU A 31 0.08 1.86 -6.53
CA LEU A 31 1.25 1.53 -5.70
C LEU A 31 2.37 0.88 -6.53
N GLU A 32 2.08 0.52 -7.77
CA GLU A 32 2.94 -0.08 -8.78
C GLU A 32 3.34 0.91 -9.88
N TYR A 33 3.11 2.22 -9.67
CA TYR A 33 3.38 3.27 -10.63
C TYR A 33 4.52 4.20 -10.20
N ASP A 34 5.27 4.65 -11.20
CA ASP A 34 6.24 5.73 -11.09
C ASP A 34 5.71 6.92 -11.88
N TRP A 35 5.32 7.99 -11.18
CA TRP A 35 4.64 9.15 -11.78
C TRP A 35 5.65 10.14 -12.38
N ASP A 36 6.92 10.10 -11.97
CA ASP A 36 7.96 10.98 -12.49
C ASP A 36 9.32 10.26 -12.56
N ALA A 37 10.38 10.96 -12.96
CA ALA A 37 11.73 10.36 -13.04
C ALA A 37 12.35 10.05 -11.65
N SER A 38 11.62 10.25 -10.55
CA SER A 38 12.14 10.19 -9.18
C SER A 38 11.56 9.08 -8.31
N GLY A 39 10.80 8.13 -8.88
CA GLY A 39 10.44 6.89 -8.20
C GLY A 39 9.00 6.81 -7.72
N ASN A 40 8.67 5.69 -7.07
CA ASN A 40 7.33 5.31 -6.63
C ASN A 40 6.87 6.11 -5.40
N LYS A 41 6.72 7.43 -5.58
CA LYS A 41 6.41 8.40 -4.53
C LYS A 41 5.12 8.09 -3.79
N LYS A 42 4.13 7.48 -4.46
CA LYS A 42 2.85 7.16 -3.80
C LYS A 42 3.07 6.08 -2.73
N LEU A 43 3.68 4.96 -3.09
CA LEU A 43 3.98 3.90 -2.14
C LEU A 43 4.96 4.37 -1.05
N GLU A 44 6.02 5.09 -1.40
CA GLU A 44 6.97 5.61 -0.41
C GLU A 44 6.31 6.56 0.59
N ASN A 45 5.41 7.44 0.12
CA ASN A 45 4.66 8.33 1.01
C ASN A 45 3.65 7.56 1.85
N LEU A 46 2.99 6.54 1.30
CA LEU A 46 2.09 5.67 2.06
C LEU A 46 2.84 4.98 3.21
N ILE A 47 4.03 4.44 2.95
CA ILE A 47 4.88 3.83 3.97
C ILE A 47 5.21 4.85 5.08
N LYS A 48 5.62 6.06 4.73
CA LYS A 48 5.86 7.15 5.71
C LYS A 48 4.62 7.54 6.51
N TRP A 49 3.44 7.51 5.89
CA TRP A 49 2.18 7.77 6.60
C TRP A 49 1.85 6.65 7.58
N ILE A 50 2.07 5.39 7.19
CA ILE A 50 1.90 4.25 8.09
C ILE A 50 2.84 4.38 9.30
N GLU A 51 4.13 4.67 9.08
CA GLU A 51 5.09 4.94 10.15
C GLU A 51 4.59 6.06 11.09
N ARG A 52 4.05 7.15 10.52
CA ARG A 52 3.53 8.27 11.30
C ARG A 52 2.27 7.90 12.09
N TRP A 53 1.37 7.09 11.53
CA TRP A 53 0.17 6.66 12.25
C TRP A 53 0.53 5.73 13.40
N GLU A 54 1.46 4.79 13.20
CA GLU A 54 1.94 3.83 14.22
C GLU A 54 2.87 4.45 15.28
N ALA A 55 3.34 5.70 15.08
CA ALA A 55 4.23 6.39 16.02
C ALA A 55 3.59 6.76 17.38
N ASP A 56 2.34 6.39 17.63
CA ASP A 56 1.70 6.51 18.95
C ASP A 56 1.84 5.24 19.83
N ASP A 57 2.55 4.22 19.32
CA ASP A 57 2.75 2.91 19.98
C ASP A 57 1.45 2.12 20.28
N VAL A 58 0.30 2.58 19.78
CA VAL A 58 -1.02 1.96 19.99
C VAL A 58 -1.64 1.54 18.66
N THR A 59 -1.57 2.41 17.66
CA THR A 59 -2.06 2.16 16.32
C THR A 59 -1.21 1.10 15.65
N LYS A 60 -1.85 0.05 15.12
CA LYS A 60 -1.17 -1.04 14.42
C LYS A 60 -1.83 -1.33 13.08
N ILE A 61 -1.03 -1.32 12.03
CA ILE A 61 -1.41 -1.67 10.66
C ILE A 61 -0.64 -2.92 10.28
N ASP A 62 -1.36 -4.04 10.15
CA ASP A 62 -0.79 -5.36 9.86
C ASP A 62 -0.27 -5.48 8.43
N GLY A 63 -0.84 -4.73 7.48
CA GLY A 63 -0.54 -4.93 6.07
C GLY A 63 -0.80 -3.75 5.14
N ILE A 64 -0.27 -3.89 3.92
CA ILE A 64 -0.48 -2.99 2.79
C ILE A 64 -1.27 -3.78 1.73
N GLY A 65 -2.43 -3.23 1.37
CA GLY A 65 -3.26 -3.70 0.28
C GLY A 65 -2.94 -2.92 -1.00
N THR A 66 -2.53 -3.62 -2.05
CA THR A 66 -2.46 -3.05 -3.40
C THR A 66 -3.67 -3.51 -4.19
N GLN A 67 -4.42 -2.55 -4.73
CA GLN A 67 -5.56 -2.85 -5.60
C GLN A 67 -5.11 -3.59 -6.87
N MET A 68 -3.95 -3.21 -7.43
CA MET A 68 -3.32 -3.84 -8.59
C MET A 68 -4.19 -3.78 -9.87
N HIS A 69 -4.75 -2.61 -10.17
CA HIS A 69 -5.40 -2.35 -11.46
C HIS A 69 -4.35 -2.06 -12.53
N ILE A 70 -4.03 -3.05 -13.37
CA ILE A 70 -2.92 -2.97 -14.32
C ILE A 70 -3.36 -3.19 -15.77
N SER A 71 -2.50 -2.82 -16.72
CA SER A 71 -2.74 -3.03 -18.14
C SER A 71 -1.60 -3.80 -18.81
N CYS A 72 -1.95 -4.54 -19.85
CA CYS A 72 -1.02 -5.17 -20.78
C CYS A 72 -0.68 -4.21 -21.92
N TYR A 73 0.59 -4.24 -22.33
CA TYR A 73 1.08 -3.36 -23.39
C TYR A 73 1.67 -4.21 -24.51
N ALA A 74 1.30 -3.90 -25.75
CA ALA A 74 1.84 -4.55 -26.94
C ALA A 74 3.31 -4.19 -27.18
N ASP A 75 3.72 -2.97 -26.78
CA ASP A 75 5.11 -2.54 -26.81
C ASP A 75 5.92 -3.30 -25.74
N PRO A 76 6.94 -4.11 -26.14
CA PRO A 76 7.72 -4.90 -25.20
C PRO A 76 8.48 -4.06 -24.18
N ASP A 77 8.96 -2.88 -24.56
CA ASP A 77 9.74 -2.02 -23.68
C ASP A 77 8.86 -1.44 -22.58
N GLN A 78 7.67 -0.93 -22.94
CA GLN A 78 6.65 -0.51 -21.98
C GLN A 78 6.20 -1.68 -21.09
N GLN A 79 5.96 -2.86 -21.65
CA GLN A 79 5.53 -4.04 -20.90
C GLN A 79 6.57 -4.48 -19.87
N ASN A 80 7.86 -4.45 -20.24
CA ASN A 80 8.96 -4.78 -19.33
C ASN A 80 9.13 -3.72 -18.24
N LYS A 81 9.04 -2.43 -18.60
CA LYS A 81 9.06 -1.34 -17.62
C LYS A 81 7.96 -1.50 -16.56
N ARG A 82 6.74 -1.89 -16.95
CA ARG A 82 5.64 -2.13 -16.01
C ARG A 82 5.90 -3.30 -15.09
N LYS A 83 6.44 -4.41 -15.61
CA LYS A 83 6.84 -5.57 -14.80
C LYS A 83 7.88 -5.21 -13.75
N GLU A 84 8.90 -4.43 -14.11
CA GLU A 84 9.92 -3.98 -13.17
C GLU A 84 9.37 -3.05 -12.10
N LEU A 85 8.42 -2.16 -12.44
CA LEU A 85 7.76 -1.31 -11.46
C LEU A 85 6.92 -2.11 -10.45
N ILE A 86 6.16 -3.10 -10.93
CA ILE A 86 5.41 -4.02 -10.07
C ILE A 86 6.37 -4.77 -9.12
N LYS A 87 7.46 -5.34 -9.65
CA LYS A 87 8.47 -6.03 -8.84
C LYS A 87 9.04 -5.12 -7.75
N LYS A 88 9.51 -3.92 -8.13
CA LYS A 88 10.06 -2.93 -7.19
C LYS A 88 9.03 -2.52 -6.12
N SER A 89 7.75 -2.41 -6.47
CA SER A 89 6.69 -2.11 -5.50
C SER A 89 6.55 -3.20 -4.44
N PHE A 90 6.62 -4.48 -4.84
CA PHE A 90 6.59 -5.60 -3.90
C PHE A 90 7.84 -5.65 -3.03
N GLU A 91 9.02 -5.38 -3.57
CA GLU A 91 10.26 -5.29 -2.80
C GLU A 91 10.17 -4.19 -1.72
N LEU A 92 9.65 -3.02 -2.07
CA LEU A 92 9.43 -1.91 -1.12
C LEU A 92 8.40 -2.27 -0.04
N MET A 93 7.27 -2.85 -0.42
CA MET A 93 6.25 -3.29 0.55
C MET A 93 6.81 -4.38 1.48
N ALA A 94 7.54 -5.36 0.95
CA ALA A 94 8.15 -6.43 1.73
C ALA A 94 9.19 -5.90 2.73
N ALA A 95 9.96 -4.86 2.36
CA ALA A 95 10.95 -4.23 3.24
C ALA A 95 10.32 -3.59 4.50
N THR A 96 9.02 -3.30 4.51
CA THR A 96 8.31 -2.82 5.71
C THR A 96 8.08 -3.90 6.77
N GLY A 97 8.25 -5.18 6.42
CA GLY A 97 7.92 -6.31 7.30
C GLY A 97 6.41 -6.56 7.47
N LYS A 98 5.55 -5.78 6.80
CA LYS A 98 4.09 -5.92 6.86
C LYS A 98 3.59 -6.97 5.87
N GLN A 99 2.37 -7.47 6.11
CA GLN A 99 1.71 -8.36 5.15
C GLN A 99 1.39 -7.58 3.86
N VAL A 100 1.56 -8.23 2.71
CA VAL A 100 1.19 -7.65 1.42
C VAL A 100 0.03 -8.42 0.83
N ARG A 101 -1.05 -7.72 0.50
CA ARG A 101 -2.26 -8.31 -0.09
C ARG A 101 -2.58 -7.65 -1.43
N ILE A 102 -2.74 -8.47 -2.46
CA ILE A 102 -3.40 -8.04 -3.69
C ILE A 102 -4.91 -8.13 -3.44
N SER A 103 -5.62 -7.01 -3.53
CA SER A 103 -7.02 -6.91 -3.09
C SER A 103 -8.03 -6.89 -4.24
N GLU A 104 -7.69 -6.30 -5.39
CA GLU A 104 -8.66 -5.94 -6.44
C GLU A 104 -8.13 -6.18 -7.87
N LEU A 105 -7.25 -7.17 -8.05
CA LEU A 105 -6.54 -7.40 -9.32
C LEU A 105 -7.48 -7.50 -10.52
N ASP A 106 -7.25 -6.62 -11.49
CA ASP A 106 -7.70 -6.79 -12.86
C ASP A 106 -6.59 -6.40 -13.84
N ILE A 107 -6.71 -6.93 -15.06
CA ILE A 107 -5.73 -6.78 -16.13
C ILE A 107 -6.50 -6.36 -17.39
N THR A 108 -6.18 -5.18 -17.90
CA THR A 108 -6.80 -4.55 -19.07
C THR A 108 -5.92 -4.54 -20.31
#